data_AF-A0A7S2FWK4-F1
#
_entry.id   AF-A0A7S2FWK4-F1
#
_cell.length_a   1.000
_cell.length_b   1.000
_cell.length_c   1.000
_cell.angle_alpha   90.00
_cell.angle_beta   90.00
_cell.angle_gamma   90.00
#
_symmetry.space_group_name_H-M   'P 1'
#
loop_
_entity.id
_entity.type
_entity.pdbx_description
1 polymer ?
#
loop_
_entity_poly.entity_id
_entity_poly.type
_entity_poly.pdbx_seq_one_letter_code
_entity_poly.pdbx_strand_id
1 'polypeptide(L)'
;PGDDANSKAAPFHRKLYWKPLDIGDAEGTIFDDLQKERGKQTNPLFDVDALTRMFEGEKEKSAKLARRSTGLLNKVQLKSIGVKLITDHRARNMAIVLKRLPISTKELMHILKALAWEATVITTDDLEQVVEVIPTKEESDKLREYRSPEARTLLRDVEQ
;
A
#
# COMPACT_ATOMS: atom_id res chain seq x y z
N PRO A 1 -3.06 -11.85 -12.85
CA PRO A 1 -2.55 -13.02 -13.61
C PRO A 1 -1.32 -12.61 -14.44
N GLY A 2 -0.10 -12.87 -13.96
CA GLY A 2 1.11 -12.49 -14.70
C GLY A 2 2.48 -12.69 -14.03
N ASP A 3 2.56 -12.97 -12.73
CA ASP A 3 3.87 -13.01 -12.03
C ASP A 3 4.60 -14.35 -12.07
N ASP A 4 3.90 -15.46 -12.36
CA ASP A 4 4.50 -16.80 -12.25
C ASP A 4 5.43 -17.16 -13.42
N ALA A 5 5.29 -16.51 -14.58
CA ALA A 5 6.11 -16.82 -15.76
C ALA A 5 7.56 -16.32 -15.61
N ASN A 6 7.78 -15.22 -14.87
CA ASN A 6 9.07 -14.56 -14.79
C ASN A 6 9.99 -15.14 -13.69
N SER A 7 9.43 -15.89 -12.75
CA SER A 7 10.21 -16.51 -11.66
C SER A 7 11.00 -17.75 -12.11
N LYS A 8 10.58 -18.42 -13.20
CA LYS A 8 11.34 -19.54 -13.80
C LYS A 8 12.58 -19.10 -14.57
N ALA A 9 12.59 -17.88 -15.12
CA ALA A 9 13.70 -17.32 -15.89
C ALA A 9 14.68 -16.48 -15.05
N ALA A 10 14.32 -16.18 -13.80
CA ALA A 10 15.15 -15.37 -12.91
C ALA A 10 16.26 -16.22 -12.26
N PRO A 11 17.47 -15.67 -12.08
CA PRO A 11 18.56 -16.39 -11.42
C PRO A 11 18.12 -16.83 -10.01
N PHE A 12 18.45 -18.07 -9.64
CA PHE A 12 18.07 -18.69 -8.37
C PHE A 12 16.56 -18.65 -8.07
N HIS A 13 15.72 -18.62 -9.12
CA HIS A 13 14.26 -18.52 -9.04
C HIS A 13 13.74 -17.30 -8.27
N ARG A 14 14.57 -16.24 -8.18
CA ARG A 14 14.23 -14.98 -7.51
C ARG A 14 14.49 -13.80 -8.43
N LYS A 15 13.54 -12.86 -8.44
CA LYS A 15 13.70 -11.60 -9.15
C LYS A 15 14.76 -10.76 -8.44
N LEU A 16 15.84 -10.44 -9.15
CA LEU A 16 16.78 -9.40 -8.73
C LEU A 16 16.17 -8.04 -9.09
N TYR A 17 16.00 -7.18 -8.09
CA TYR A 17 15.43 -5.83 -8.26
C TYR A 17 16.49 -4.80 -8.66
N TRP A 18 17.51 -5.23 -9.38
CA TRP A 18 18.48 -4.30 -9.95
C TRP A 18 17.87 -3.55 -11.14
N LYS A 19 18.42 -2.38 -11.44
CA LYS A 19 18.23 -1.75 -12.74
C LYS A 19 19.39 -2.24 -13.63
N PRO A 20 19.11 -3.00 -14.70
CA PRO A 20 20.16 -3.37 -15.63
C PRO A 20 20.76 -2.09 -16.26
N LEU A 21 22.07 -2.09 -16.47
CA LEU A 21 22.76 -1.06 -17.23
C LEU A 21 22.68 -1.39 -18.71
N ASP A 22 22.41 -0.40 -19.54
CA ASP A 22 22.46 -0.56 -20.99
C ASP A 22 23.92 -0.64 -21.44
N ILE A 23 24.16 -1.41 -22.51
CA ILE A 23 25.53 -1.73 -22.96
C ILE A 23 26.30 -0.46 -23.37
N GLY A 24 25.62 0.53 -23.95
CA GLY A 24 26.22 1.83 -24.30
C GLY A 24 26.60 2.69 -23.10
N ASP A 25 25.91 2.51 -21.96
CA ASP A 25 26.19 3.24 -20.72
C ASP A 25 27.29 2.56 -19.88
N ALA A 26 27.73 1.36 -20.28
CA ALA A 26 28.77 0.62 -19.61
C ALA A 26 30.18 1.00 -20.08
N GLU A 27 30.33 1.60 -21.28
CA GLU A 27 31.63 1.98 -21.86
C GLU A 27 32.36 2.99 -20.97
N GLY A 28 33.63 2.72 -20.64
CA GLY A 28 34.43 3.56 -19.75
C GLY A 28 34.05 3.45 -18.25
N THR A 29 33.17 2.50 -17.89
CA THR A 29 32.88 2.17 -16.49
C THR A 29 33.61 0.89 -16.07
N ILE A 30 33.64 0.63 -14.75
CA ILE A 30 34.15 -0.63 -14.20
C ILE A 30 33.46 -1.88 -14.77
N PHE A 31 32.25 -1.74 -15.33
CA PHE A 31 31.53 -2.87 -15.93
C PHE A 31 32.11 -3.27 -17.30
N ASP A 32 32.67 -2.33 -18.06
CA ASP A 32 33.38 -2.60 -19.32
C ASP A 32 34.71 -3.32 -19.06
N ASP A 33 35.45 -2.91 -18.03
CA ASP A 33 36.69 -3.59 -17.60
C ASP A 33 36.42 -5.04 -17.14
N LEU A 34 35.37 -5.24 -16.33
CA LEU A 34 34.96 -6.56 -15.86
C LEU A 34 34.48 -7.49 -16.99
N GLN A 35 33.88 -6.96 -18.05
CA GLN A 35 33.51 -7.76 -19.23
C GLN A 35 34.75 -8.25 -20.00
N LYS A 36 35.77 -7.39 -20.16
CA LYS A 36 37.04 -7.74 -20.80
C LYS A 36 37.82 -8.80 -20.01
N GLU A 37 37.74 -8.78 -18.68
CA GLU A 37 38.33 -9.81 -17.81
C GLU A 37 37.56 -11.14 -17.83
N ARG A 38 36.22 -11.10 -17.90
CA ARG A 38 35.37 -12.29 -17.96
C ARG A 38 35.70 -13.21 -19.14
N GLY A 39 36.13 -12.65 -20.28
CA GLY A 39 36.57 -13.43 -21.44
C GLY A 39 37.77 -14.36 -21.17
N LYS A 40 38.48 -14.18 -20.04
CA LYS A 40 39.66 -14.97 -19.65
C LYS A 40 39.36 -16.03 -18.57
N GLN A 41 38.17 -16.03 -17.96
CA GLN A 41 37.77 -17.02 -16.95
C GLN A 41 36.76 -18.00 -17.53
N THR A 42 37.12 -19.29 -17.55
CA THR A 42 36.31 -20.37 -18.14
C THR A 42 35.54 -21.20 -17.12
N ASN A 43 35.81 -21.05 -15.82
CA ASN A 43 35.13 -21.81 -14.77
C ASN A 43 34.35 -20.90 -13.81
N PRO A 44 33.13 -21.28 -13.40
CA PRO A 44 32.40 -20.56 -12.37
C PRO A 44 33.17 -20.61 -11.05
N LEU A 45 33.45 -19.44 -10.48
CA LEU A 45 34.18 -19.29 -9.21
C LEU A 45 33.40 -19.79 -7.98
N PHE A 46 32.08 -19.99 -8.13
CA PHE A 46 31.20 -20.37 -7.05
C PHE A 46 30.20 -21.45 -7.49
N ASP A 47 29.77 -22.25 -6.51
CA ASP A 47 28.80 -23.33 -6.70
C ASP A 47 27.38 -22.76 -6.88
N VAL A 48 26.92 -22.76 -8.13
CA VAL A 48 25.59 -22.26 -8.52
C VAL A 48 24.47 -23.15 -7.94
N ASP A 49 24.71 -24.45 -7.80
CA ASP A 49 23.71 -25.40 -7.29
C ASP A 49 23.50 -25.22 -5.78
N ALA A 50 24.59 -24.99 -5.03
CA ALA A 50 24.51 -24.65 -3.61
C ALA A 50 23.74 -23.35 -3.38
N LEU A 51 24.02 -22.29 -4.14
CA LEU A 51 23.29 -21.03 -4.04
C LEU A 51 21.80 -21.21 -4.36
N THR A 52 21.48 -21.98 -5.41
CA THR A 52 20.09 -22.27 -5.77
C THR A 52 19.34 -22.91 -4.61
N ARG A 53 19.92 -23.95 -3.98
CA ARG A 53 19.33 -24.62 -2.80
C ARG A 53 19.15 -23.68 -1.60
N MET A 54 20.11 -22.79 -1.33
CA MET A 54 20.01 -21.83 -0.23
C MET A 54 18.83 -20.86 -0.43
N PHE A 55 18.65 -20.33 -1.64
CA PHE A 55 17.56 -19.39 -1.94
C PHE A 55 16.18 -20.07 -2.04
N GLU A 56 16.14 -21.34 -2.44
CA GLU A 56 14.93 -22.17 -2.43
C GLU A 56 14.43 -22.47 -1.00
N GLY A 57 15.32 -22.84 -0.07
CA GLY A 57 14.93 -23.12 1.33
C GLY A 57 14.30 -21.92 2.05
N GLU A 58 14.58 -20.70 1.60
CA GLU A 58 13.99 -19.47 2.13
C GLU A 58 12.65 -19.10 1.45
N LYS A 59 12.32 -19.72 0.30
CA LYS A 59 11.01 -19.59 -0.38
C LYS A 59 9.85 -20.09 0.48
N GLU A 60 10.04 -21.15 1.25
CA GLU A 60 9.01 -21.69 2.14
C GLU A 60 8.67 -20.72 3.28
N LYS A 61 9.70 -20.06 3.83
CA LYS A 61 9.55 -19.07 4.89
C LYS A 61 8.83 -17.82 4.36
N SER A 62 9.24 -17.33 3.19
CA SER A 62 8.64 -16.14 2.58
C SER A 62 7.22 -16.38 2.07
N ALA A 63 6.91 -17.56 1.50
CA ALA A 63 5.56 -17.93 1.09
C ALA A 63 4.58 -17.98 2.29
N LYS A 64 5.05 -18.40 3.47
CA LYS A 64 4.25 -18.39 4.71
C LYS A 64 3.95 -16.97 5.20
N LEU A 65 4.91 -16.04 5.10
CA LEU A 65 4.68 -14.61 5.38
C LEU A 65 3.77 -13.96 4.34
N ALA A 66 3.99 -14.24 3.06
CA ALA A 66 3.19 -13.71 1.96
C ALA A 66 1.71 -14.11 2.10
N ARG A 67 1.41 -15.38 2.43
CA ARG A 67 0.03 -15.86 2.69
C ARG A 67 -0.64 -15.15 3.88
N ARG A 68 0.11 -14.83 4.94
CA ARG A 68 -0.41 -14.03 6.06
C ARG A 68 -0.75 -12.60 5.62
N SER A 69 0.10 -11.98 4.81
CA SER A 69 -0.11 -10.61 4.32
C SER A 69 -1.25 -10.48 3.30
N THR A 70 -1.38 -11.44 2.38
CA THR A 70 -2.50 -11.46 1.40
C THR A 70 -3.84 -11.72 2.08
N GLY A 71 -3.89 -12.53 3.14
CA GLY A 71 -5.10 -12.70 3.95
C GLY A 71 -5.57 -11.40 4.61
N LEU A 72 -4.64 -10.56 5.07
CA LEU A 72 -4.94 -9.24 5.62
C LEU A 72 -5.37 -8.26 4.51
N LEU A 73 -4.68 -8.25 3.37
CA LEU A 73 -5.02 -7.40 2.22
C LEU A 73 -6.39 -7.76 1.62
N ASN A 74 -6.74 -9.04 1.49
CA ASN A 74 -8.04 -9.48 1.00
C ASN A 74 -9.18 -9.05 1.96
N LYS A 75 -8.96 -9.13 3.28
CA LYS A 75 -9.93 -8.59 4.26
C LYS A 75 -10.10 -7.07 4.17
N VAL A 76 -9.04 -6.34 3.83
CA VAL A 76 -9.09 -4.89 3.60
C VAL A 76 -9.78 -4.57 2.27
N GLN A 77 -9.58 -5.38 1.22
CA GLN A 77 -10.26 -5.24 -0.07
C GLN A 77 -11.76 -5.56 0.01
N LEU A 78 -12.20 -6.51 0.84
CA LEU A 78 -13.63 -6.73 1.08
C LEU A 78 -14.33 -5.52 1.72
N LYS A 79 -13.60 -4.65 2.44
CA LYS A 79 -14.15 -3.37 2.94
C LYS A 79 -14.19 -2.26 1.88
N SER A 80 -13.67 -2.51 0.69
CA SER A 80 -13.65 -1.55 -0.42
C SER A 80 -14.76 -1.78 -1.47
N ILE A 81 -15.75 -2.63 -1.14
CA ILE A 81 -16.93 -2.89 -1.97
C ILE A 81 -17.88 -1.69 -1.81
N GLY A 82 -17.55 -0.58 -2.45
CA GLY A 82 -18.38 0.62 -2.45
C GLY A 82 -17.88 1.61 -3.49
N VAL A 83 -18.78 2.48 -3.95
CA VAL A 83 -18.44 3.63 -4.80
C VAL A 83 -17.35 4.44 -4.11
N LYS A 84 -16.41 4.96 -4.91
CA LYS A 84 -15.30 5.78 -4.45
C LYS A 84 -15.48 7.21 -4.95
N LEU A 85 -15.89 8.10 -4.07
CA LEU A 85 -16.03 9.54 -4.33
C LEU A 85 -14.75 10.30 -3.95
N ILE A 86 -14.04 9.82 -2.94
CA ILE A 86 -12.80 10.39 -2.40
C ILE A 86 -11.60 9.51 -2.80
N THR A 87 -10.43 10.13 -3.05
CA THR A 87 -9.22 9.37 -3.41
C THR A 87 -8.81 8.40 -2.30
N ASP A 88 -8.23 7.24 -2.65
CA ASP A 88 -7.87 6.21 -1.67
C ASP A 88 -6.91 6.70 -0.59
N HIS A 89 -6.02 7.65 -0.92
CA HIS A 89 -5.12 8.28 0.06
C HIS A 89 -5.89 9.16 1.05
N ARG A 90 -6.75 10.05 0.54
CA ARG A 90 -7.60 10.93 1.38
C ARG A 90 -8.54 10.12 2.27
N ALA A 91 -9.26 9.18 1.68
CA ALA A 91 -10.17 8.28 2.38
C ALA A 91 -9.46 7.51 3.50
N ARG A 92 -8.22 7.05 3.27
CA ARG A 92 -7.42 6.40 4.32
C ARG A 92 -7.07 7.36 5.46
N ASN A 93 -6.62 8.57 5.16
CA ASN A 93 -6.28 9.57 6.18
C ASN A 93 -7.49 9.96 7.03
N MET A 94 -8.64 10.18 6.38
CA MET A 94 -9.92 10.42 7.06
C MET A 94 -10.27 9.26 7.99
N ALA A 95 -10.23 8.02 7.50
CA ALA A 95 -10.53 6.84 8.31
C ALA A 95 -9.57 6.68 9.51
N ILE A 96 -8.28 7.00 9.35
CA ILE A 96 -7.30 6.94 10.44
C ILE A 96 -7.65 7.95 11.52
N VAL A 97 -7.87 9.23 11.15
CA VAL A 97 -8.21 10.29 12.11
C VAL A 97 -9.53 9.97 12.81
N LEU A 98 -10.58 9.67 12.06
CA LEU A 98 -11.90 9.36 12.62
C LEU A 98 -11.88 8.14 13.55
N LYS A 99 -11.05 7.14 13.27
CA LYS A 99 -10.90 5.95 14.13
C LYS A 99 -10.08 6.22 15.39
N ARG A 100 -9.15 7.18 15.36
CA ARG A 100 -8.32 7.55 16.51
C ARG A 100 -9.13 8.32 17.56
N LEU A 101 -10.16 9.04 17.14
CA LEU A 101 -11.00 9.79 18.05
C LEU A 101 -11.65 8.88 19.11
N PRO A 102 -11.75 9.35 20.37
CA PRO A 102 -12.36 8.59 21.47
C PRO A 102 -13.88 8.46 21.36
N ILE A 103 -14.50 9.05 20.33
CA ILE A 103 -15.94 9.13 20.13
C ILE A 103 -16.34 8.67 18.73
N SER A 104 -17.60 8.28 18.57
CA SER A 104 -18.13 7.94 17.24
C SER A 104 -18.28 9.18 16.35
N THR A 105 -18.21 8.99 15.03
CA THR A 105 -18.45 10.08 14.05
C THR A 105 -19.82 10.75 14.25
N LYS A 106 -20.85 9.99 14.65
CA LYS A 106 -22.19 10.53 14.95
C LYS A 106 -22.16 11.48 16.15
N GLU A 107 -21.42 11.09 17.19
CA GLU A 107 -21.25 11.90 18.40
C GLU A 107 -20.44 13.15 18.12
N LEU A 108 -19.35 13.04 17.35
CA LEU A 108 -18.57 14.18 16.87
C LEU A 108 -19.48 15.18 16.16
N MET A 109 -20.34 14.70 15.25
CA MET A 109 -21.27 15.58 14.54
C MET A 109 -22.33 16.22 15.45
N HIS A 110 -22.74 15.56 16.54
CA HIS A 110 -23.64 16.13 17.51
C HIS A 110 -22.97 17.29 18.28
N ILE A 111 -21.75 17.06 18.79
CA ILE A 111 -20.94 18.06 19.49
C ILE A 111 -20.69 19.29 18.61
N LEU A 112 -20.25 19.07 17.36
CA LEU A 112 -19.99 20.15 16.40
C LEU A 112 -21.24 20.97 16.06
N LYS A 113 -22.41 20.33 15.96
CA LYS A 113 -23.68 21.02 15.64
C LYS A 113 -24.25 21.77 16.85
N ALA A 114 -24.15 21.19 18.04
CA ALA A 114 -24.65 21.78 19.27
C ALA A 114 -23.69 22.83 19.86
N LEU A 115 -22.47 22.94 19.32
CA LEU A 115 -21.37 23.74 19.88
C LEU A 115 -21.11 23.40 21.36
N ALA A 116 -21.31 22.13 21.71
CA ALA A 116 -21.26 21.63 23.09
C ALA A 116 -19.81 21.23 23.47
N TRP A 117 -18.92 22.22 23.53
CA TRP A 117 -17.50 22.01 23.79
C TRP A 117 -17.18 21.65 25.24
N GLU A 118 -18.07 21.99 26.18
CA GLU A 118 -17.81 21.93 27.62
C GLU A 118 -17.83 20.50 28.22
N ALA A 119 -18.26 19.50 27.45
CA ALA A 119 -18.32 18.09 27.88
C ALA A 119 -17.03 17.30 27.56
N THR A 120 -15.90 18.00 27.36
CA THR A 120 -14.70 17.60 26.58
C THR A 120 -14.23 16.14 26.73
N VAL A 121 -14.72 15.28 25.83
CA VAL A 121 -14.04 14.02 25.46
C VAL A 121 -13.03 14.26 24.32
N ILE A 122 -13.14 15.39 23.61
CA ILE A 122 -12.29 15.78 22.47
C ILE A 122 -11.28 16.84 22.93
N THR A 123 -10.00 16.61 22.65
CA THR A 123 -8.93 17.56 22.95
C THR A 123 -8.72 18.57 21.79
N THR A 124 -7.92 19.61 22.03
CA THR A 124 -7.55 20.56 20.96
C THR A 124 -6.77 19.87 19.83
N ASP A 125 -5.88 18.93 20.15
CA ASP A 125 -5.11 18.15 19.15
C ASP A 125 -6.05 17.28 18.29
N ASP A 126 -7.07 16.66 18.89
CA ASP A 126 -8.08 15.92 18.14
C ASP A 126 -8.83 16.82 17.15
N LEU A 127 -9.14 18.06 17.54
CA LEU A 127 -9.84 19.01 16.67
C LEU A 127 -8.98 19.48 15.50
N GLU A 128 -7.69 19.77 15.74
CA GLU A 128 -6.74 20.12 14.69
C GLU A 128 -6.66 19.01 13.63
N GLN A 129 -6.60 17.77 14.06
CA GLN A 129 -6.58 16.62 13.16
C GLN A 129 -7.91 16.46 12.40
N VAL A 130 -9.04 16.71 13.06
CA VAL A 130 -10.36 16.70 12.40
C VAL A 130 -10.39 17.74 11.28
N VAL A 131 -9.85 18.95 11.51
CA VAL A 131 -9.78 20.02 10.49
C VAL A 131 -9.02 19.58 9.25
N GLU A 132 -7.92 18.83 9.39
CA GLU A 132 -7.14 18.30 8.25
C GLU A 132 -7.91 17.27 7.39
N VAL A 133 -8.93 16.65 7.98
CA VAL A 133 -9.71 15.59 7.34
C VAL A 133 -11.13 15.99 6.94
N ILE A 134 -11.54 17.24 7.13
CA ILE A 134 -12.83 17.74 6.64
C ILE A 134 -12.88 17.61 5.11
N PRO A 135 -14.00 17.13 4.54
CA PRO A 135 -14.17 17.08 3.10
C PRO A 135 -14.05 18.47 2.47
N THR A 136 -13.36 18.54 1.32
CA THR A 136 -13.33 19.75 0.49
C THR A 136 -14.73 20.08 -0.05
N LYS A 137 -14.88 21.28 -0.64
CA LYS A 137 -16.17 21.69 -1.22
C LYS A 137 -16.61 20.74 -2.33
N GLU A 138 -15.67 20.38 -3.20
CA GLU A 138 -15.89 19.50 -4.35
C GLU A 138 -16.24 18.07 -3.89
N GLU A 139 -15.56 17.56 -2.86
CA GLU A 139 -15.89 16.26 -2.25
C GLU A 139 -17.27 16.29 -1.58
N SER A 140 -17.58 17.38 -0.88
CA SER A 140 -18.88 17.58 -0.23
C SER A 140 -20.02 17.59 -1.25
N ASP A 141 -19.84 18.23 -2.39
CA ASP A 141 -20.86 18.29 -3.45
C ASP A 141 -21.12 16.90 -4.04
N LYS A 142 -20.08 16.10 -4.28
CA LYS A 142 -20.21 14.69 -4.70
C LYS A 142 -20.94 13.84 -3.65
N LEU A 143 -20.59 13.98 -2.38
CA LEU A 143 -21.25 13.24 -1.29
C LEU A 143 -22.72 13.60 -1.15
N ARG A 144 -23.12 14.83 -1.50
CA ARG A 144 -24.52 15.29 -1.43
C ARG A 144 -25.43 14.59 -2.45
N GLU A 145 -24.89 14.08 -3.55
CA GLU A 145 -25.64 13.30 -4.54
C GLU A 145 -26.15 11.98 -3.93
N TYR A 146 -25.49 11.47 -2.89
CA TYR A 146 -25.81 10.22 -2.20
C TYR A 146 -26.54 10.45 -0.86
N ARG A 147 -27.45 11.42 -0.80
CA ARG A 147 -28.17 11.75 0.46
C ARG A 147 -29.21 10.71 0.89
N SER A 148 -29.78 9.94 -0.03
CA SER A 148 -30.81 8.95 0.31
C SER A 148 -30.18 7.76 1.07
N PRO A 149 -30.93 7.13 2.00
CA PRO A 149 -30.41 5.96 2.74
C PRO A 149 -29.95 4.84 1.81
N GLU A 150 -30.67 4.60 0.72
CA GLU A 150 -30.34 3.59 -0.29
C GLU A 150 -29.07 3.93 -1.08
N ALA A 151 -28.82 5.21 -1.36
CA ALA A 151 -27.60 5.62 -2.06
C ALA A 151 -26.37 5.51 -1.16
N ARG A 152 -26.51 5.76 0.16
CA ARG A 152 -25.39 5.67 1.11
C ARG A 152 -24.86 4.25 1.30
N THR A 153 -25.70 3.24 1.21
CA THR A 153 -25.25 1.83 1.34
C THR A 153 -24.34 1.40 0.19
N LEU A 154 -24.36 2.12 -0.93
CA LEU A 154 -23.46 1.90 -2.06
C LEU A 154 -22.08 2.53 -1.83
N LEU A 155 -21.94 3.46 -0.87
CA LEU A 155 -20.69 4.13 -0.56
C LEU A 155 -19.82 3.28 0.37
N ARG A 156 -18.50 3.47 0.29
CA ARG A 156 -17.57 2.92 1.29
C ARG A 156 -17.86 3.51 2.66
N ASP A 157 -17.54 2.78 3.73
CA ASP A 157 -17.76 3.21 5.13
C ASP A 157 -17.29 4.64 5.45
N VAL A 158 -16.16 5.08 4.87
CA VAL A 158 -15.58 6.42 5.11
C VAL A 158 -16.30 7.54 4.36
N GLU A 159 -17.13 7.18 3.38
CA GLU A 159 -17.92 8.12 2.58
C GLU A 159 -19.39 8.21 3.05
N GLN A 160 -19.79 7.36 4.01
CA GLN A 160 -21.12 7.37 4.64
C GLN A 160 -21.20 8.38 5.80
#